data_AF-A0A1B8ZSN6-F1
#
_entry.id   AF-A0A1B8ZSN6-F1
#
_cell.length_a   1.000
_cell.length_b   1.000
_cell.length_c   1.000
_cell.angle_alpha   90.00
_cell.angle_beta   90.00
_cell.angle_gamma   90.00
#
_symmetry.space_group_name_H-M   'P 1'
#
loop_
_entity.id
_entity.type
_entity.pdbx_description
1 polymer ?
#
loop_
_entity_poly.entity_id
_entity_poly.type
_entity_poly.pdbx_seq_one_letter_code
_entity_poly.pdbx_strand_id
1 'polypeptide(L)'
;MLAFYGVLSAQVCIAYTGQPMVAGSTYCINGGYSTASGISIPDGATLIVQSGQLQASGIQVMGSLEIGDGASVKSNGSITIGVYGSNKDSRVKLGTKAFLSLTGSVIQGDPSSGGFYQGPTSVIEMGTSSVVEICGTFTQQSTTYPSVKYVGVPTGKAYCIAKADVSGGGGNAVISNDSQIVTIAMGSAVGLGAGGSSFCGPNAVKATCPSLWPAGLSEDKSSCGNAPVIIDEIDGFCTKPAASGTPDGFTKFGITVQQKSNSWPENIPNGFLAMESKDKGFVVTRVQHVSQTPQPGDAIAEPKEGMLLYDIQDKCIKLYNGTEWKCVERSCND
;
A
#
# COMPACT_ATOMS: atom_id res chain seq x y z
N MET A 1 31.78 34.42 1.66
CA MET A 1 30.80 33.41 1.22
C MET A 1 30.79 32.31 2.28
N LEU A 2 29.89 32.42 3.26
CA LEU A 2 29.76 31.46 4.37
C LEU A 2 28.91 30.29 3.87
N ALA A 3 29.54 29.13 3.70
CA ALA A 3 28.84 27.90 3.38
C ALA A 3 28.13 27.38 4.64
N PHE A 4 26.80 27.46 4.65
CA PHE A 4 25.99 26.74 5.62
C PHE A 4 26.04 25.25 5.27
N TYR A 5 26.82 24.49 6.04
CA TYR A 5 26.68 23.04 6.08
C TYR A 5 25.37 22.72 6.81
N GLY A 6 24.36 22.31 6.05
CA GLY A 6 23.13 21.75 6.60
C GLY A 6 23.46 20.45 7.34
N VAL A 7 23.40 20.49 8.67
CA VAL A 7 23.46 19.30 9.50
C VAL A 7 22.11 18.60 9.33
N LEU A 8 22.07 17.55 8.51
CA LEU A 8 21.01 16.54 8.57
C LEU A 8 21.16 15.85 9.93
N SER A 9 20.47 16.34 10.97
CA SER A 9 20.35 15.55 12.20
C SER A 9 19.53 14.31 11.85
N ALA A 10 20.15 13.14 11.92
CA ALA A 10 19.39 11.90 11.98
C ALA A 10 18.40 12.04 13.15
N GLN A 11 17.11 12.01 12.86
CA GLN A 11 16.04 12.09 13.86
C GLN A 11 16.24 10.91 14.81
N VAL A 12 16.67 11.19 16.04
CA VAL A 12 16.95 10.17 17.05
C VAL A 12 15.63 9.50 17.38
N CYS A 13 15.50 8.23 17.00
CA CYS A 13 14.30 7.48 17.33
C CYS A 13 14.44 6.80 18.71
N ILE A 14 13.61 7.24 19.65
CA ILE A 14 13.57 6.72 21.01
C ILE A 14 12.74 5.43 21.01
N ALA A 15 13.27 4.32 21.50
CA ALA A 15 12.50 3.09 21.60
C ALA A 15 11.23 3.32 22.43
N TYR A 16 10.07 2.95 21.88
CA TYR A 16 8.80 3.01 22.60
C TYR A 16 8.60 1.74 23.41
N THR A 17 8.58 1.88 24.73
CA THR A 17 8.36 0.79 25.69
C THR A 17 7.13 1.03 26.57
N GLY A 18 6.32 2.05 26.25
CA GLY A 18 5.12 2.44 27.01
C GLY A 18 5.26 3.73 27.81
N GLN A 19 6.40 4.43 27.70
CA GLN A 19 6.60 5.72 28.34
C GLN A 19 5.68 6.80 27.75
N PRO A 20 5.37 7.88 28.51
CA PRO A 20 4.73 9.07 27.96
C PRO A 20 5.59 9.69 26.85
N MET A 21 4.93 10.18 25.80
CA MET A 21 5.58 10.88 24.70
C MET A 21 5.67 12.37 25.00
N VAL A 22 6.76 13.00 24.55
CA VAL A 22 6.96 14.46 24.68
C VAL A 22 7.00 15.12 23.30
N ALA A 23 6.50 16.36 23.23
CA ALA A 23 6.51 17.16 22.01
C ALA A 23 7.95 17.32 21.47
N GLY A 24 8.10 17.30 20.15
CA GLY A 24 9.39 17.39 19.45
C GLY A 24 10.19 16.09 19.41
N SER A 25 9.73 15.02 20.07
CA SER A 25 10.41 13.72 20.09
C SER A 25 9.77 12.71 19.16
N THR A 26 10.58 11.76 18.71
CA THR A 26 10.15 10.64 17.85
C THR A 26 10.40 9.33 18.55
N TYR A 27 9.38 8.48 18.54
CA TYR A 27 9.39 7.18 19.19
C TYR A 27 9.23 6.08 18.16
N CYS A 28 9.93 4.95 18.33
CA CYS A 28 9.89 3.83 17.39
C CYS A 28 9.50 2.52 18.07
N ILE A 29 8.70 1.73 17.38
CA ILE A 29 8.42 0.31 17.67
C ILE A 29 9.06 -0.53 16.56
N ASN A 30 9.79 -1.58 16.91
CA ASN A 30 10.43 -2.52 15.99
C ASN A 30 10.13 -3.96 16.45
N GLY A 31 9.49 -4.78 15.61
CA GLY A 31 9.10 -6.17 15.92
C GLY A 31 7.71 -6.33 16.58
N GLY A 32 7.18 -5.27 17.21
CA GLY A 32 5.81 -5.19 17.74
C GLY A 32 5.72 -4.67 19.18
N TYR A 33 4.55 -4.18 19.57
CA TYR A 33 4.26 -3.70 20.93
C TYR A 33 2.77 -3.89 21.22
N SER A 34 2.42 -4.40 22.40
CA SER A 34 1.02 -4.62 22.79
C SER A 34 0.76 -4.05 24.18
N THR A 35 -0.35 -3.34 24.34
CA THR A 35 -0.77 -2.78 25.62
C THR A 35 -2.28 -2.85 25.77
N ALA A 36 -2.76 -3.04 27.01
CA ALA A 36 -4.18 -2.97 27.34
C ALA A 36 -4.65 -1.51 27.55
N SER A 37 -3.72 -0.57 27.62
CA SER A 37 -3.99 0.86 27.83
C SER A 37 -4.14 1.62 26.51
N GLY A 38 -4.78 2.79 26.58
CA GLY A 38 -4.77 3.73 25.46
C GLY A 38 -3.40 4.37 25.26
N ILE A 39 -3.09 4.76 24.03
CA ILE A 39 -1.87 5.51 23.68
C ILE A 39 -2.28 6.93 23.29
N SER A 40 -1.58 7.93 23.82
CA SER A 40 -1.75 9.33 23.41
C SER A 40 -0.45 9.85 22.80
N ILE A 41 -0.55 10.36 21.58
CA ILE A 41 0.54 10.98 20.81
C ILE A 41 0.27 12.48 20.81
N PRO A 42 0.96 13.28 21.66
CA PRO A 42 0.70 14.71 21.80
C PRO A 42 1.14 15.51 20.56
N ASP A 43 0.68 16.76 20.48
CA ASP A 43 1.12 17.72 19.47
C ASP A 43 2.66 17.79 19.42
N GLY A 44 3.22 17.80 18.21
CA GLY A 44 4.66 17.81 17.96
C GLY A 44 5.38 16.48 18.24
N ALA A 45 4.74 15.44 18.78
CA ALA A 45 5.35 14.12 18.93
C ALA A 45 5.04 13.22 17.73
N THR A 46 5.93 12.26 17.46
CA THR A 46 5.73 11.23 16.42
C THR A 46 5.95 9.84 16.99
N LEU A 47 5.01 8.92 16.75
CA LEU A 47 5.20 7.47 16.96
C LEU A 47 5.32 6.78 15.60
N ILE A 48 6.38 6.01 15.41
CA ILE A 48 6.64 5.22 14.20
C ILE A 48 6.60 3.73 14.53
N VAL A 49 5.69 2.99 13.94
CA VAL A 49 5.72 1.52 13.91
C VAL A 49 6.56 1.12 12.71
N GLN A 50 7.85 0.88 12.91
CA GLN A 50 8.80 0.61 11.81
C GLN A 50 8.56 -0.77 11.18
N SER A 51 8.21 -1.75 12.01
CA SER A 51 7.95 -3.13 11.62
C SER A 51 7.06 -3.81 12.67
N GLY A 52 6.43 -4.93 12.31
CA GLY A 52 5.57 -5.69 13.21
C GLY A 52 4.22 -5.02 13.46
N GLN A 53 3.67 -5.23 14.65
CA GLN A 53 2.32 -4.78 15.01
C GLN A 53 2.29 -4.01 16.32
N LEU A 54 1.62 -2.85 16.31
CA LEU A 54 1.19 -2.14 17.50
C LEU A 54 -0.25 -2.55 17.84
N GLN A 55 -0.49 -3.00 19.07
CA GLN A 55 -1.84 -3.24 19.60
C GLN A 55 -2.12 -2.40 20.85
N ALA A 56 -3.25 -1.69 20.86
CA ALA A 56 -3.68 -0.84 21.98
C ALA A 56 -5.22 -0.90 22.16
N SER A 57 -5.74 -0.44 23.30
CA SER A 57 -7.20 -0.35 23.55
C SER A 57 -7.85 0.93 23.00
N GLY A 58 -7.04 1.87 22.53
CA GLY A 58 -7.48 3.11 21.88
C GLY A 58 -6.27 3.99 21.60
N ILE A 59 -6.38 4.90 20.63
CA ILE A 59 -5.27 5.76 20.24
C ILE A 59 -5.77 7.20 20.06
N GLN A 60 -5.10 8.16 20.70
CA GLN A 60 -5.32 9.58 20.47
C GLN A 60 -4.12 10.16 19.73
N VAL A 61 -4.36 10.69 18.53
CA VAL A 61 -3.33 11.21 17.63
C VAL A 61 -3.49 12.73 17.52
N MET A 62 -2.80 13.47 18.39
CA MET A 62 -2.69 14.94 18.30
C MET A 62 -1.42 15.37 17.54
N GLY A 63 -0.41 14.52 17.51
CA GLY A 63 0.78 14.65 16.65
C GLY A 63 0.72 13.71 15.44
N SER A 64 1.72 12.83 15.30
CA SER A 64 1.82 11.91 14.16
C SER A 64 1.94 10.45 14.58
N LEU A 65 1.12 9.60 13.96
CA LEU A 65 1.31 8.15 13.95
C LEU A 65 1.74 7.71 12.55
N GLU A 66 2.91 7.08 12.43
CA GLU A 66 3.42 6.55 11.16
C GLU A 66 3.53 5.03 11.24
N ILE A 67 2.90 4.34 10.31
CA ILE A 67 2.91 2.88 10.17
C ILE A 67 3.78 2.58 8.96
N GLY A 68 4.96 2.01 9.18
CA GLY A 68 5.92 1.69 8.13
C GLY A 68 5.41 0.64 7.14
N ASP A 69 6.15 0.44 6.05
CA ASP A 69 5.79 -0.55 5.02
C ASP A 69 5.64 -1.95 5.63
N GLY A 70 4.51 -2.61 5.34
CA GLY A 70 4.14 -3.92 5.89
C GLY A 70 3.90 -3.95 7.41
N ALA A 71 4.06 -2.84 8.12
CA ALA A 71 3.77 -2.75 9.55
C ALA A 71 2.26 -2.56 9.79
N SER A 72 1.82 -2.73 11.03
CA SER A 72 0.41 -2.67 11.35
C SER A 72 0.08 -2.05 12.70
N VAL A 73 -1.14 -1.51 12.78
CA VAL A 73 -1.76 -1.07 14.02
C VAL A 73 -3.11 -1.77 14.15
N LYS A 74 -3.34 -2.39 15.30
CA LYS A 74 -4.65 -2.90 15.72
C LYS A 74 -5.13 -2.15 16.96
N SER A 75 -6.37 -1.66 16.93
CA SER A 75 -6.99 -1.04 18.10
C SER A 75 -8.24 -1.81 18.52
N ASN A 76 -8.28 -2.20 19.80
CA ASN A 76 -9.48 -2.80 20.40
C ASN A 76 -10.52 -1.73 20.82
N GLY A 77 -10.27 -0.46 20.51
CA GLY A 77 -11.20 0.64 20.71
C GLY A 77 -11.00 1.74 19.67
N SER A 78 -11.51 2.93 19.97
CA SER A 78 -11.56 4.03 19.02
C SER A 78 -10.20 4.70 18.80
N ILE A 79 -10.05 5.34 17.64
CA ILE A 79 -8.96 6.27 17.34
C ILE A 79 -9.52 7.68 17.14
N THR A 80 -8.89 8.66 17.77
CA THR A 80 -9.18 10.08 17.55
C THR A 80 -7.99 10.73 16.88
N ILE A 81 -8.21 11.44 15.77
CA ILE A 81 -7.17 12.10 14.98
C ILE A 81 -7.47 13.59 14.94
N GLY A 82 -6.58 14.39 15.54
CA GLY A 82 -6.74 15.82 15.66
C GLY A 82 -7.77 16.23 16.70
N VAL A 83 -7.80 17.53 16.97
CA VAL A 83 -8.70 18.17 17.95
C VAL A 83 -9.28 19.41 17.29
N TYR A 84 -10.59 19.64 17.49
CA TYR A 84 -11.27 20.79 16.94
C TYR A 84 -10.60 22.11 17.38
N GLY A 85 -10.26 22.97 16.42
CA GLY A 85 -9.69 24.29 16.68
C GLY A 85 -8.33 24.31 17.39
N SER A 86 -7.57 23.21 17.33
CA SER A 86 -6.23 23.15 17.93
C SER A 86 -5.21 24.07 17.23
N ASN A 87 -5.45 24.44 15.96
CA ASN A 87 -4.46 25.08 15.10
C ASN A 87 -3.16 24.27 14.98
N LYS A 88 -3.26 22.94 15.02
CA LYS A 88 -2.13 22.00 14.94
C LYS A 88 -2.45 20.85 14.00
N ASP A 89 -1.50 20.54 13.13
CA ASP A 89 -1.61 19.38 12.25
C ASP A 89 -1.57 18.07 13.05
N SER A 90 -2.34 17.10 12.58
CA SER A 90 -2.28 15.73 13.07
C SER A 90 -2.41 14.77 11.91
N ARG A 91 -1.74 13.62 12.00
CA ARG A 91 -1.82 12.63 10.91
C ARG A 91 -1.65 11.20 11.38
N VAL A 92 -2.32 10.31 10.66
CA VAL A 92 -2.01 8.88 10.65
C VAL A 92 -1.52 8.53 9.25
N LYS A 93 -0.27 8.11 9.12
CA LYS A 93 0.34 7.77 7.84
C LYS A 93 0.58 6.27 7.73
N LEU A 94 0.17 5.67 6.63
CA LEU A 94 0.37 4.26 6.31
C LEU A 94 1.34 4.13 5.15
N GLY A 95 2.36 3.30 5.32
CA GLY A 95 3.27 2.87 4.27
C GLY A 95 2.63 1.91 3.27
N THR A 96 3.44 1.39 2.36
CA THR A 96 3.03 0.37 1.39
C THR A 96 2.65 -0.92 2.12
N LYS A 97 1.47 -1.48 1.81
CA LYS A 97 0.93 -2.68 2.45
C LYS A 97 0.82 -2.61 3.98
N ALA A 98 0.83 -1.40 4.55
CA ALA A 98 0.56 -1.19 5.95
C ALA A 98 -0.95 -1.27 6.22
N PHE A 99 -1.35 -1.61 7.44
CA PHE A 99 -2.76 -1.52 7.80
C PHE A 99 -3.03 -0.93 9.19
N LEU A 100 -4.17 -0.26 9.29
CA LEU A 100 -4.82 0.14 10.54
C LEU A 100 -6.17 -0.58 10.60
N SER A 101 -6.35 -1.46 11.58
CA SER A 101 -7.62 -2.17 11.78
C SER A 101 -8.13 -1.91 13.20
N LEU A 102 -9.36 -1.43 13.32
CA LEU A 102 -9.94 -1.09 14.61
C LEU A 102 -11.35 -1.63 14.78
N THR A 103 -11.62 -2.11 15.99
CA THR A 103 -12.96 -2.55 16.42
C THR A 103 -13.84 -1.39 16.87
N GLY A 104 -13.23 -0.27 17.27
CA GLY A 104 -13.93 0.97 17.64
C GLY A 104 -14.13 1.94 16.48
N SER A 105 -14.49 3.18 16.83
CA SER A 105 -14.78 4.25 15.88
C SER A 105 -13.53 5.05 15.48
N VAL A 106 -13.56 5.68 14.32
CA VAL A 106 -12.64 6.78 13.96
C VAL A 106 -13.36 8.10 14.17
N ILE A 107 -12.74 8.99 14.95
CA ILE A 107 -13.19 10.38 15.09
C ILE A 107 -12.06 11.26 14.56
N GLN A 108 -12.31 11.93 13.45
CA GLN A 108 -11.38 12.92 12.92
C GLN A 108 -11.89 14.32 13.27
N GLY A 109 -11.18 14.97 14.20
CA GLY A 109 -11.45 16.35 14.61
C GLY A 109 -11.07 17.35 13.53
N ASP A 110 -11.52 18.61 13.63
CA ASP A 110 -11.13 19.66 12.69
C ASP A 110 -10.21 20.74 13.32
N PRO A 111 -8.88 20.57 13.26
CA PRO A 111 -7.92 21.58 13.71
C PRO A 111 -8.12 22.98 13.15
N SER A 112 -8.72 23.11 11.97
CA SER A 112 -8.98 24.39 11.32
C SER A 112 -10.15 25.16 11.92
N SER A 113 -11.00 24.52 12.74
CA SER A 113 -12.24 25.11 13.26
C SER A 113 -13.13 25.68 12.14
N GLY A 114 -13.48 24.85 11.16
CA GLY A 114 -14.27 25.24 10.00
C GLY A 114 -13.53 26.19 9.05
N GLY A 115 -12.20 26.11 9.00
CA GLY A 115 -11.35 26.99 8.19
C GLY A 115 -11.02 28.35 8.83
N PHE A 116 -11.32 28.56 10.12
CA PHE A 116 -10.89 29.75 10.86
C PHE A 116 -9.35 29.85 10.91
N TYR A 117 -8.68 28.74 11.23
CA TYR A 117 -7.23 28.63 11.10
C TYR A 117 -6.90 28.14 9.69
N GLN A 118 -6.06 28.89 8.96
CA GLN A 118 -5.64 28.52 7.62
C GLN A 118 -4.47 27.54 7.65
N GLY A 119 -4.66 26.37 7.03
CA GLY A 119 -3.59 25.38 6.86
C GLY A 119 -3.65 24.12 7.73
N PRO A 120 -4.01 24.15 9.04
CA PRO A 120 -3.91 22.95 9.87
C PRO A 120 -4.97 21.91 9.49
N THR A 121 -4.54 20.66 9.44
CA THR A 121 -5.35 19.52 9.02
C THR A 121 -5.21 18.33 9.96
N SER A 122 -6.22 17.46 9.97
CA SER A 122 -6.16 16.12 10.53
C SER A 122 -6.38 15.14 9.38
N VAL A 123 -5.42 14.29 9.05
CA VAL A 123 -5.53 13.44 7.84
C VAL A 123 -5.07 12.01 8.08
N ILE A 124 -5.67 11.08 7.34
CA ILE A 124 -5.17 9.74 7.15
C ILE A 124 -4.48 9.68 5.79
N GLU A 125 -3.16 9.49 5.78
CA GLU A 125 -2.36 9.34 4.56
C GLU A 125 -2.15 7.86 4.26
N MET A 126 -2.56 7.40 3.09
CA MET A 126 -2.57 5.98 2.73
C MET A 126 -1.60 5.70 1.58
N GLY A 127 -0.60 4.84 1.85
CA GLY A 127 0.35 4.33 0.87
C GLY A 127 -0.24 3.26 -0.05
N THR A 128 0.56 2.81 -1.01
CA THR A 128 0.18 1.77 -1.99
C THR A 128 -0.28 0.50 -1.30
N SER A 129 -1.43 -0.03 -1.69
CA SER A 129 -2.02 -1.27 -1.14
C SER A 129 -2.23 -1.24 0.37
N SER A 130 -2.28 -0.07 1.00
CA SER A 130 -2.57 0.04 2.43
C SER A 130 -4.07 -0.08 2.71
N VAL A 131 -4.41 -0.50 3.94
CA VAL A 131 -5.80 -0.73 4.35
C VAL A 131 -6.09 -0.04 5.68
N VAL A 132 -7.18 0.72 5.71
CA VAL A 132 -7.80 1.22 6.93
C VAL A 132 -9.14 0.52 7.07
N GLU A 133 -9.30 -0.31 8.10
CA GLU A 133 -10.53 -1.04 8.40
C GLU A 133 -11.13 -0.54 9.71
N ILE A 134 -12.36 -0.05 9.64
CA ILE A 134 -13.08 0.56 10.74
C ILE A 134 -14.36 -0.22 10.98
N CYS A 135 -14.44 -0.90 12.12
CA CYS A 135 -15.65 -1.62 12.51
C CYS A 135 -16.65 -0.80 13.30
N GLY A 136 -16.20 0.27 13.96
CA GLY A 136 -17.10 1.27 14.53
C GLY A 136 -17.53 2.31 13.51
N THR A 137 -18.06 3.42 14.01
CA THR A 137 -18.47 4.56 13.17
C THR A 137 -17.25 5.32 12.65
N PHE A 138 -17.40 5.98 11.51
CA PHE A 138 -16.45 7.01 11.05
C PHE A 138 -17.12 8.38 11.13
N THR A 139 -16.43 9.34 11.75
CA THR A 139 -16.89 10.74 11.82
C THR A 139 -15.80 11.68 11.35
N GLN A 140 -16.08 12.46 10.32
CA GLN A 140 -15.25 13.57 9.85
C GLN A 140 -15.88 14.91 10.25
N GLN A 141 -15.15 15.75 10.99
CA GLN A 141 -15.64 17.09 11.33
C GLN A 141 -15.34 18.14 10.24
N SER A 142 -14.24 18.01 9.52
CA SER A 142 -13.81 19.01 8.53
C SER A 142 -14.74 19.07 7.32
N THR A 143 -15.09 20.30 6.93
CA THR A 143 -15.79 20.62 5.66
C THR A 143 -14.88 21.34 4.67
N THR A 144 -13.61 21.56 5.01
CA THR A 144 -12.68 22.42 4.25
C THR A 144 -11.53 21.65 3.60
N TYR A 145 -11.28 20.41 4.03
CA TYR A 145 -10.28 19.50 3.44
C TYR A 145 -10.75 18.04 3.55
N PRO A 146 -10.25 17.15 2.65
CA PRO A 146 -10.54 15.73 2.72
C PRO A 146 -9.88 15.06 3.93
N SER A 147 -10.53 14.05 4.49
CA SER A 147 -10.04 13.28 5.62
C SER A 147 -8.97 12.26 5.29
N VAL A 148 -8.98 11.76 4.05
CA VAL A 148 -8.10 10.70 3.57
C VAL A 148 -7.39 11.17 2.32
N LYS A 149 -6.08 10.95 2.28
CA LYS A 149 -5.22 11.31 1.15
C LYS A 149 -4.40 10.10 0.71
N TYR A 150 -4.24 9.95 -0.60
CA TYR A 150 -3.33 8.95 -1.14
C TYR A 150 -1.89 9.48 -1.25
N VAL A 151 -0.92 8.71 -0.77
CA VAL A 151 0.52 9.06 -0.82
C VAL A 151 1.39 7.95 -1.42
N GLY A 152 0.77 6.94 -2.03
CA GLY A 152 1.46 5.83 -2.70
C GLY A 152 1.87 6.14 -4.14
N VAL A 153 2.25 5.10 -4.88
CA VAL A 153 2.64 5.22 -6.30
C VAL A 153 1.43 5.51 -7.20
N PRO A 154 1.57 6.23 -8.32
CA PRO A 154 0.43 6.68 -9.13
C PRO A 154 -0.51 5.58 -9.63
N THR A 155 0.01 4.37 -9.86
CA THR A 155 -0.75 3.20 -10.35
C THR A 155 -1.34 2.34 -9.24
N GLY A 156 -1.04 2.65 -7.98
CA GLY A 156 -1.54 1.92 -6.82
C GLY A 156 -2.94 2.34 -6.40
N LYS A 157 -3.47 1.63 -5.40
CA LYS A 157 -4.73 1.94 -4.72
C LYS A 157 -4.59 1.69 -3.22
N ALA A 158 -5.45 2.28 -2.41
CA ALA A 158 -5.56 1.96 -0.98
C ALA A 158 -7.04 1.84 -0.59
N TYR A 159 -7.35 1.06 0.44
CA TYR A 159 -8.73 0.79 0.85
C TYR A 159 -9.05 1.44 2.19
N CYS A 160 -10.02 2.36 2.20
CA CYS A 160 -10.60 2.91 3.42
C CYS A 160 -12.02 2.33 3.60
N ILE A 161 -12.17 1.47 4.60
CA ILE A 161 -13.35 0.62 4.78
C ILE A 161 -14.00 0.96 6.12
N ALA A 162 -15.26 1.40 6.08
CA ALA A 162 -16.09 1.59 7.26
C ALA A 162 -17.26 0.60 7.23
N LYS A 163 -17.32 -0.26 8.26
CA LYS A 163 -18.34 -1.31 8.37
C LYS A 163 -19.63 -0.84 9.03
N ALA A 164 -19.54 0.17 9.91
CA ALA A 164 -20.69 0.84 10.50
C ALA A 164 -20.98 2.19 9.83
N ASP A 165 -21.85 2.99 10.45
CA ASP A 165 -22.30 4.26 9.90
C ASP A 165 -21.17 5.30 9.79
N VAL A 166 -21.22 6.04 8.69
CA VAL A 166 -20.27 7.07 8.30
C VAL A 166 -20.98 8.42 8.36
N SER A 167 -20.34 9.40 9.00
CA SER A 167 -20.86 10.76 9.11
C SER A 167 -19.81 11.81 8.79
N GLY A 168 -20.23 12.92 8.21
CA GLY A 168 -19.39 14.09 7.96
C GLY A 168 -20.02 15.38 8.48
N GLY A 169 -19.24 16.46 8.49
CA GLY A 169 -19.67 17.80 8.91
C GLY A 169 -20.75 18.44 8.02
N GLY A 170 -21.16 17.80 6.93
CA GLY A 170 -22.12 18.32 5.96
C GLY A 170 -21.49 19.26 4.94
N GLY A 171 -22.34 19.89 4.11
CA GLY A 171 -21.91 20.84 3.08
C GLY A 171 -20.91 20.22 2.10
N ASN A 172 -19.69 20.77 2.05
CA ASN A 172 -18.61 20.36 1.13
C ASN A 172 -17.72 19.24 1.70
N ALA A 173 -18.07 18.62 2.82
CA ALA A 173 -17.28 17.54 3.39
C ALA A 173 -17.18 16.37 2.41
N VAL A 174 -15.94 15.99 2.08
CA VAL A 174 -15.63 14.82 1.26
C VAL A 174 -14.57 13.96 1.94
N ILE A 175 -14.62 12.65 1.71
CA ILE A 175 -13.65 11.70 2.27
C ILE A 175 -12.26 11.88 1.64
N SER A 176 -12.18 11.97 0.31
CA SER A 176 -10.91 12.09 -0.41
C SER A 176 -11.09 12.76 -1.76
N ASN A 177 -10.02 13.38 -2.26
CA ASN A 177 -9.93 13.91 -3.62
C ASN A 177 -9.16 12.98 -4.57
N ASP A 178 -8.67 11.84 -4.08
CA ASP A 178 -7.79 10.93 -4.82
C ASP A 178 -8.55 9.69 -5.31
N SER A 179 -8.53 9.45 -6.62
CA SER A 179 -9.18 8.26 -7.23
C SER A 179 -8.52 6.93 -6.85
N GLN A 180 -7.28 6.97 -6.34
CA GLN A 180 -6.57 5.82 -5.80
C GLN A 180 -7.11 5.37 -4.44
N ILE A 181 -7.83 6.23 -3.71
CA ILE A 181 -8.55 5.81 -2.51
C ILE A 181 -9.83 5.09 -2.94
N VAL A 182 -9.94 3.83 -2.53
CA VAL A 182 -11.17 3.05 -2.63
C VAL A 182 -11.88 3.16 -1.29
N THR A 183 -12.99 3.89 -1.27
CA THR A 183 -13.81 4.10 -0.07
C THR A 183 -14.97 3.11 -0.09
N ILE A 184 -15.10 2.30 0.96
CA ILE A 184 -16.20 1.35 1.13
C ILE A 184 -16.98 1.71 2.40
N ALA A 185 -18.22 2.15 2.24
CA ALA A 185 -19.16 2.46 3.32
C ALA A 185 -20.25 1.38 3.37
N MET A 186 -20.05 0.36 4.21
CA MET A 186 -21.04 -0.71 4.39
C MET A 186 -22.22 -0.25 5.24
N GLY A 187 -22.05 0.74 6.13
CA GLY A 187 -23.14 1.40 6.85
C GLY A 187 -23.84 2.49 6.04
N SER A 188 -24.72 3.23 6.71
CA SER A 188 -25.26 4.46 6.13
C SER A 188 -24.17 5.53 6.03
N ALA A 189 -24.34 6.48 5.11
CA ALA A 189 -23.45 7.64 4.97
C ALA A 189 -24.28 8.92 4.98
N VAL A 190 -23.98 9.83 5.91
CA VAL A 190 -24.72 11.09 6.07
C VAL A 190 -23.76 12.27 6.19
N GLY A 191 -23.97 13.33 5.41
CA GLY A 191 -23.18 14.55 5.51
C GLY A 191 -21.71 14.40 5.08
N LEU A 192 -21.36 13.32 4.38
CA LEU A 192 -20.02 13.08 3.83
C LEU A 192 -20.11 12.60 2.38
N GLY A 193 -19.51 13.35 1.46
CA GLY A 193 -19.39 12.98 0.06
C GLY A 193 -18.17 12.11 -0.22
N ALA A 194 -18.20 11.39 -1.34
CA ALA A 194 -17.07 10.60 -1.82
C ALA A 194 -15.90 11.44 -2.37
N GLY A 195 -16.16 12.69 -2.76
CA GLY A 195 -15.19 13.52 -3.47
C GLY A 195 -14.69 12.83 -4.75
N GLY A 196 -13.36 12.78 -4.92
CA GLY A 196 -12.70 12.11 -6.04
C GLY A 196 -12.41 10.62 -5.82
N SER A 197 -12.78 10.04 -4.67
CA SER A 197 -12.50 8.62 -4.38
C SER A 197 -13.32 7.64 -5.23
N SER A 198 -12.74 6.46 -5.46
CA SER A 198 -13.50 5.31 -5.98
C SER A 198 -14.44 4.82 -4.87
N PHE A 199 -15.75 5.07 -5.00
CA PHE A 199 -16.68 4.90 -3.87
C PHE A 199 -17.65 3.72 -4.07
N CYS A 200 -17.80 2.93 -3.01
CA CYS A 200 -18.86 1.95 -2.86
C CYS A 200 -19.63 2.20 -1.57
N GLY A 201 -20.90 2.56 -1.70
CA GLY A 201 -21.82 2.85 -0.59
C GLY A 201 -22.88 3.87 -0.99
N PRO A 202 -23.71 4.36 -0.05
CA PRO A 202 -23.91 3.78 1.28
C PRO A 202 -24.51 2.38 1.24
N ASN A 203 -24.49 1.66 2.36
CA ASN A 203 -24.99 0.28 2.47
C ASN A 203 -24.32 -0.71 1.49
N ALA A 204 -23.02 -0.55 1.30
CA ALA A 204 -22.23 -1.37 0.39
C ALA A 204 -22.32 -2.88 0.72
N VAL A 205 -22.55 -3.67 -0.32
CA VAL A 205 -22.38 -5.13 -0.36
C VAL A 205 -21.56 -5.50 -1.60
N LYS A 206 -20.94 -6.68 -1.62
CA LYS A 206 -20.08 -7.09 -2.74
C LYS A 206 -20.80 -7.04 -4.08
N ALA A 207 -22.08 -7.42 -4.10
CA ALA A 207 -22.92 -7.39 -5.30
C ALA A 207 -23.13 -5.97 -5.87
N THR A 208 -23.06 -4.91 -5.05
CA THR A 208 -23.28 -3.53 -5.51
C THR A 208 -22.08 -2.91 -6.21
N CYS A 209 -20.87 -3.40 -5.92
CA CYS A 209 -19.62 -2.82 -6.44
C CYS A 209 -18.51 -3.88 -6.59
N PRO A 210 -18.73 -4.96 -7.34
CA PRO A 210 -17.83 -6.11 -7.37
C PRO A 210 -16.40 -5.77 -7.82
N SER A 211 -16.22 -4.72 -8.63
CA SER A 211 -14.90 -4.26 -9.09
C SER A 211 -14.13 -3.42 -8.06
N LEU A 212 -14.81 -2.90 -7.02
CA LEU A 212 -14.20 -2.13 -5.95
C LEU A 212 -14.07 -2.93 -4.65
N TRP A 213 -14.78 -4.05 -4.53
CA TRP A 213 -14.76 -4.90 -3.35
C TRP A 213 -13.45 -5.71 -3.27
N PRO A 214 -12.57 -5.48 -2.28
CA PRO A 214 -11.34 -6.24 -2.17
C PRO A 214 -11.62 -7.70 -1.82
N ALA A 215 -10.81 -8.61 -2.36
CA ALA A 215 -10.74 -9.98 -1.85
C ALA A 215 -10.32 -9.94 -0.36
N GLY A 216 -10.82 -10.90 0.42
CA GLY A 216 -10.60 -10.94 1.88
C GLY A 216 -11.57 -10.09 2.72
N LEU A 217 -12.31 -9.13 2.15
CA LEU A 217 -13.33 -8.37 2.89
C LEU A 217 -14.62 -9.17 3.05
N SER A 218 -15.00 -9.44 4.30
CA SER A 218 -16.28 -10.07 4.67
C SER A 218 -17.46 -9.12 4.47
N GLU A 219 -18.58 -9.66 3.96
CA GLU A 219 -19.87 -8.94 3.89
C GLU A 219 -20.57 -8.83 5.25
N ASP A 220 -20.15 -9.63 6.24
CA ASP A 220 -20.60 -9.48 7.61
C ASP A 220 -19.94 -8.24 8.24
N LYS A 221 -20.76 -7.22 8.53
CA LYS A 221 -20.35 -5.96 9.16
C LYS A 221 -19.74 -6.17 10.54
N SER A 222 -20.09 -7.26 11.23
CA SER A 222 -19.57 -7.60 12.56
C SER A 222 -18.24 -8.36 12.53
N SER A 223 -17.86 -8.89 11.37
CA SER A 223 -16.58 -9.59 11.17
C SER A 223 -15.43 -8.58 11.05
N CYS A 224 -14.80 -8.21 12.17
CA CYS A 224 -13.64 -7.31 12.17
C CYS A 224 -12.31 -8.02 11.94
N GLY A 225 -11.30 -7.26 11.52
CA GLY A 225 -9.94 -7.76 11.36
C GLY A 225 -9.69 -8.43 10.01
N ASN A 226 -10.42 -8.02 8.97
CA ASN A 226 -10.17 -8.46 7.60
C ASN A 226 -8.96 -7.76 6.95
N ALA A 227 -8.46 -6.65 7.51
CA ALA A 227 -7.34 -5.92 6.90
C ALA A 227 -6.11 -6.79 6.55
N PRO A 228 -5.61 -7.70 7.42
CA PRO A 228 -4.50 -8.58 7.06
C PRO A 228 -4.82 -9.48 5.85
N VAL A 229 -6.02 -10.06 5.82
CA VAL A 229 -6.46 -10.93 4.71
C VAL A 229 -6.59 -10.12 3.42
N ILE A 230 -7.09 -8.89 3.49
CA ILE A 230 -7.16 -7.99 2.33
C ILE A 230 -5.75 -7.69 1.80
N ILE A 231 -4.79 -7.41 2.69
CA ILE A 231 -3.39 -7.19 2.29
C ILE A 231 -2.83 -8.44 1.59
N ASP A 232 -3.01 -9.62 2.17
CA ASP A 232 -2.52 -10.88 1.62
C ASP A 232 -3.16 -11.20 0.25
N GLU A 233 -4.44 -10.88 0.08
CA GLU A 233 -5.18 -11.11 -1.18
C GLU A 233 -4.92 -10.03 -2.25
N ILE A 234 -4.50 -8.82 -1.86
CA ILE A 234 -3.96 -7.82 -2.81
C ILE A 234 -2.70 -8.37 -3.48
N ASP A 235 -1.95 -9.22 -2.77
CA ASP A 235 -0.87 -10.03 -3.30
C ASP A 235 -1.37 -11.35 -3.92
N GLY A 236 -2.54 -11.35 -4.57
CA GLY A 236 -3.11 -12.48 -5.37
C GLY A 236 -2.23 -12.96 -6.54
N PHE A 237 -0.93 -12.79 -6.41
CA PHE A 237 0.17 -13.21 -7.24
C PHE A 237 1.02 -14.17 -6.41
N CYS A 238 1.04 -15.44 -6.83
CA CYS A 238 1.98 -16.39 -6.26
C CYS A 238 3.41 -15.94 -6.56
N THR A 239 4.10 -15.52 -5.52
CA THR A 239 5.54 -15.29 -5.57
C THR A 239 6.18 -16.38 -4.71
N LYS A 240 7.14 -17.10 -5.30
CA LYS A 240 7.98 -18.01 -4.51
C LYS A 240 9.02 -17.14 -3.81
N PRO A 241 9.15 -17.19 -2.48
CA PRO A 241 10.24 -16.52 -1.79
C PRO A 241 11.58 -16.91 -2.42
N ALA A 242 12.52 -15.96 -2.48
CA ALA A 242 13.86 -16.27 -2.96
C ALA A 242 14.46 -17.41 -2.13
N ALA A 243 15.11 -18.38 -2.79
CA ALA A 243 15.84 -19.41 -2.10
C ALA A 243 17.01 -18.77 -1.33
N SER A 244 17.03 -18.91 -0.01
CA SER A 244 18.13 -18.47 0.85
C SER A 244 19.19 -19.55 0.97
N GLY A 245 20.47 -19.19 0.97
CA GLY A 245 21.57 -20.13 1.21
C GLY A 245 22.83 -19.77 0.43
N THR A 246 23.82 -20.67 0.49
CA THR A 246 25.03 -20.59 -0.34
C THR A 246 24.67 -20.97 -1.78
N PRO A 247 25.07 -20.19 -2.80
CA PRO A 247 24.91 -20.57 -4.20
C PRO A 247 25.53 -21.94 -4.47
N ASP A 248 24.78 -22.82 -5.14
CA ASP A 248 25.26 -24.13 -5.60
C ASP A 248 25.81 -24.07 -7.04
N GLY A 249 25.65 -22.92 -7.71
CA GLY A 249 26.21 -22.66 -9.03
C GLY A 249 26.46 -21.17 -9.31
N PHE A 250 27.19 -20.94 -10.40
CA PHE A 250 27.48 -19.60 -10.92
C PHE A 250 27.17 -19.53 -12.41
N THR A 251 26.69 -18.37 -12.83
CA THR A 251 26.27 -18.13 -14.21
C THR A 251 27.44 -18.32 -15.18
N LYS A 252 27.22 -19.13 -16.22
CA LYS A 252 28.27 -19.49 -17.20
C LYS A 252 28.18 -18.74 -18.52
N PHE A 253 27.03 -18.14 -18.79
CA PHE A 253 26.80 -17.40 -20.02
C PHE A 253 26.20 -16.03 -19.72
N GLY A 254 26.71 -15.00 -20.40
CA GLY A 254 26.20 -13.65 -20.23
C GLY A 254 26.40 -12.77 -21.44
N ILE A 255 25.53 -11.79 -21.59
CA ILE A 255 25.57 -10.73 -22.60
C ILE A 255 25.70 -9.39 -21.88
N THR A 256 26.78 -8.64 -22.11
CA THR A 256 26.97 -7.30 -21.54
C THR A 256 27.34 -6.32 -22.64
N VAL A 257 26.78 -5.12 -22.56
CA VAL A 257 27.21 -3.96 -23.38
C VAL A 257 28.14 -3.03 -22.59
N GLN A 258 28.52 -3.42 -21.39
CA GLN A 258 29.46 -2.69 -20.53
C GLN A 258 30.89 -3.18 -20.74
N GLN A 259 31.83 -2.44 -20.16
CA GLN A 259 33.16 -3.00 -19.91
C GLN A 259 33.03 -4.18 -18.94
N LYS A 260 33.29 -5.39 -19.44
CA LYS A 260 33.24 -6.63 -18.67
C LYS A 260 34.13 -6.52 -17.42
N SER A 261 33.53 -6.60 -16.24
CA SER A 261 34.28 -6.63 -14.99
C SER A 261 35.01 -7.96 -14.83
N ASN A 262 36.06 -7.97 -14.00
CA ASN A 262 36.70 -9.23 -13.61
C ASN A 262 35.67 -10.17 -12.98
N SER A 263 35.76 -11.46 -13.32
CA SER A 263 34.88 -12.52 -12.85
C SER A 263 33.41 -12.45 -13.29
N TRP A 264 33.02 -11.52 -14.17
CA TRP A 264 31.69 -11.57 -14.79
C TRP A 264 31.68 -12.58 -15.96
N PRO A 265 30.61 -13.37 -16.18
CA PRO A 265 29.37 -13.46 -15.40
C PRO A 265 29.44 -14.43 -14.22
N GLU A 266 30.60 -15.05 -13.97
CA GLU A 266 30.80 -16.08 -12.95
C GLU A 266 30.65 -15.59 -11.50
N ASN A 267 30.54 -14.29 -11.29
CA ASN A 267 30.21 -13.67 -10.00
C ASN A 267 28.70 -13.52 -9.77
N ILE A 268 27.86 -13.85 -10.76
CA ILE A 268 26.40 -13.85 -10.63
C ILE A 268 25.95 -15.26 -10.22
N PRO A 269 25.47 -15.44 -8.97
CA PRO A 269 25.08 -16.75 -8.47
C PRO A 269 23.79 -17.25 -9.13
N ASN A 270 23.71 -18.57 -9.36
CA ASN A 270 22.51 -19.31 -9.76
C ASN A 270 21.73 -18.80 -11.00
N GLY A 271 22.36 -18.01 -11.88
CA GLY A 271 21.75 -17.56 -13.13
C GLY A 271 22.00 -18.54 -14.29
N PHE A 272 20.99 -18.75 -15.13
CA PHE A 272 21.16 -19.45 -16.42
C PHE A 272 21.75 -18.53 -17.50
N LEU A 273 21.41 -17.25 -17.45
CA LEU A 273 21.87 -16.19 -18.35
C LEU A 273 21.99 -14.88 -17.57
N ALA A 274 23.12 -14.20 -17.69
CA ALA A 274 23.29 -12.83 -17.19
C ALA A 274 23.18 -11.83 -18.34
N MET A 275 22.31 -10.83 -18.22
CA MET A 275 22.25 -9.72 -19.17
C MET A 275 22.49 -8.41 -18.44
N GLU A 276 23.39 -7.57 -18.96
CA GLU A 276 23.79 -6.32 -18.31
C GLU A 276 23.82 -5.15 -19.30
N SER A 277 23.12 -4.07 -18.93
CA SER A 277 23.18 -2.78 -19.61
C SER A 277 22.85 -1.64 -18.63
N LYS A 278 23.41 -0.44 -18.87
CA LYS A 278 23.03 0.79 -18.14
C LYS A 278 21.93 1.57 -18.85
N ASP A 279 21.87 1.50 -20.18
CA ASP A 279 21.11 2.43 -21.01
C ASP A 279 20.41 1.75 -22.20
N LYS A 280 20.56 0.44 -22.40
CA LYS A 280 19.89 -0.32 -23.46
C LYS A 280 18.80 -1.21 -22.88
N GLY A 281 17.61 -1.13 -23.47
CA GLY A 281 16.52 -2.07 -23.17
C GLY A 281 16.74 -3.42 -23.84
N PHE A 282 16.24 -4.48 -23.21
CA PHE A 282 16.09 -5.79 -23.86
C PHE A 282 14.78 -5.80 -24.66
N VAL A 283 14.88 -5.99 -25.97
CA VAL A 283 13.73 -6.06 -26.86
C VAL A 283 13.61 -7.51 -27.35
N VAL A 284 12.55 -8.18 -26.92
CA VAL A 284 12.20 -9.51 -27.43
C VAL A 284 11.79 -9.38 -28.89
N THR A 285 12.17 -10.35 -29.73
CA THR A 285 11.75 -10.41 -31.13
C THR A 285 10.24 -10.29 -31.26
N ARG A 286 9.79 -9.32 -32.08
CA ARG A 286 8.38 -9.07 -32.36
C ARG A 286 8.01 -9.65 -33.72
N VAL A 287 6.94 -10.41 -33.78
CA VAL A 287 6.42 -10.98 -35.02
C VAL A 287 4.95 -10.64 -35.20
N GLN A 288 4.45 -10.70 -36.44
CA GLN A 288 3.05 -10.42 -36.72
C GLN A 288 2.13 -11.38 -35.98
N HIS A 289 2.33 -12.69 -36.16
CA HIS A 289 1.56 -13.73 -35.48
C HIS A 289 2.24 -15.11 -35.56
N VAL A 290 2.03 -15.94 -34.55
CA VAL A 290 2.21 -17.40 -34.59
C VAL A 290 0.99 -18.10 -34.02
N SER A 291 0.46 -19.10 -34.71
CA SER A 291 -0.67 -19.90 -34.26
C SER A 291 -0.30 -20.77 -33.05
N GLN A 292 -1.27 -21.13 -32.20
CA GLN A 292 -1.02 -21.98 -31.01
C GLN A 292 -0.33 -23.29 -31.39
N THR A 293 -0.87 -24.00 -32.37
CA THR A 293 -0.15 -25.11 -33.02
C THR A 293 0.55 -24.54 -34.26
N PRO A 294 1.87 -24.69 -34.43
CA PRO A 294 2.58 -24.12 -35.58
C PRO A 294 2.00 -24.59 -36.91
N GLN A 295 1.75 -23.68 -37.84
CA GLN A 295 1.21 -23.98 -39.18
C GLN A 295 1.99 -23.26 -40.28
N PRO A 296 1.95 -23.75 -41.53
CA PRO A 296 2.46 -23.02 -42.68
C PRO A 296 1.80 -21.63 -42.80
N GLY A 297 2.61 -20.58 -42.84
CA GLY A 297 2.15 -19.19 -42.89
C GLY A 297 2.33 -18.41 -41.58
N ASP A 298 2.63 -19.10 -40.47
CA ASP A 298 3.08 -18.43 -39.25
C ASP A 298 4.40 -17.70 -39.46
N ALA A 299 4.62 -16.61 -38.70
CA ALA A 299 5.85 -15.83 -38.80
C ALA A 299 7.11 -16.64 -38.42
N ILE A 300 6.95 -17.73 -37.67
CA ILE A 300 8.01 -18.69 -37.34
C ILE A 300 7.59 -20.08 -37.84
N ALA A 301 8.15 -20.51 -38.97
CA ALA A 301 7.83 -21.79 -39.60
C ALA A 301 8.39 -23.00 -38.83
N GLU A 302 9.55 -22.86 -38.18
CA GLU A 302 10.21 -23.94 -37.43
C GLU A 302 10.57 -23.50 -36.01
N PRO A 303 9.60 -23.44 -35.09
CA PRO A 303 9.88 -23.06 -33.71
C PRO A 303 10.72 -24.13 -33.01
N LYS A 304 11.57 -23.69 -32.07
CA LYS A 304 12.38 -24.57 -31.20
C LYS A 304 11.93 -24.38 -29.77
N GLU A 305 11.94 -25.46 -28.99
CA GLU A 305 11.54 -25.43 -27.58
C GLU A 305 12.33 -24.35 -26.82
N GLY A 306 11.63 -23.60 -25.97
CA GLY A 306 12.21 -22.48 -25.21
C GLY A 306 12.25 -21.15 -25.96
N MET A 307 11.84 -21.10 -27.23
CA MET A 307 11.80 -19.85 -27.98
C MET A 307 10.74 -18.90 -27.42
N LEU A 308 11.13 -17.62 -27.27
CA LEU A 308 10.28 -16.53 -26.80
C LEU A 308 10.13 -15.46 -27.89
N LEU A 309 8.92 -14.96 -28.07
CA LEU A 309 8.62 -13.85 -28.97
C LEU A 309 7.48 -12.99 -28.42
N TYR A 310 7.32 -11.78 -28.94
CA TYR A 310 6.11 -10.98 -28.74
C TYR A 310 5.24 -11.05 -30.00
N ASP A 311 4.02 -11.56 -29.84
CA ASP A 311 3.03 -11.69 -30.90
C ASP A 311 2.22 -10.39 -30.97
N ILE A 312 2.28 -9.69 -32.11
CA ILE A 312 1.62 -8.38 -32.26
C ILE A 312 0.11 -8.54 -32.33
N GLN A 313 -0.38 -9.59 -32.98
CA GLN A 313 -1.81 -9.86 -33.11
C GLN A 313 -2.43 -10.21 -31.75
N ASP A 314 -1.80 -11.12 -31.00
CA ASP A 314 -2.32 -11.59 -29.70
C ASP A 314 -1.88 -10.71 -28.53
N LYS A 315 -1.00 -9.73 -28.77
CA LYS A 315 -0.52 -8.72 -27.81
C LYS A 315 0.14 -9.30 -26.56
N CYS A 316 0.76 -10.47 -26.66
CA CYS A 316 1.38 -11.18 -25.54
C CYS A 316 2.79 -11.67 -25.88
N ILE A 317 3.60 -11.93 -24.86
CA ILE A 317 4.83 -12.72 -25.03
C ILE A 317 4.42 -14.18 -25.11
N LYS A 318 4.82 -14.89 -26.16
CA LYS A 318 4.60 -16.33 -26.32
C LYS A 318 5.87 -17.13 -26.09
N LEU A 319 5.73 -18.28 -25.43
CA LEU A 319 6.75 -19.31 -25.28
C LEU A 319 6.33 -20.54 -26.11
N TYR A 320 7.25 -21.09 -26.89
CA TYR A 320 7.07 -22.40 -27.52
C TYR A 320 7.58 -23.49 -26.58
N ASN A 321 6.70 -24.39 -26.14
CA ASN A 321 7.03 -25.45 -25.19
C ASN A 321 7.54 -26.74 -25.86
N GLY A 322 7.87 -26.70 -27.15
CA GLY A 322 8.22 -27.87 -27.95
C GLY A 322 7.07 -28.43 -28.80
N THR A 323 5.82 -28.08 -28.47
CA THR A 323 4.61 -28.53 -29.19
C THR A 323 3.67 -27.38 -29.59
N GLU A 324 3.50 -26.39 -28.71
CA GLU A 324 2.56 -25.28 -28.90
C GLU A 324 3.18 -23.96 -28.45
N TRP A 325 2.75 -22.89 -29.10
CA TRP A 325 2.93 -21.52 -28.64
C TRP A 325 1.82 -21.15 -27.66
N LYS A 326 2.20 -20.66 -26.48
CA LYS A 326 1.25 -20.13 -25.49
C LYS A 326 1.69 -18.76 -25.00
N CYS A 327 0.72 -17.87 -24.77
CA CYS A 327 1.01 -16.65 -24.03
C CYS A 327 1.57 -17.02 -22.66
N VAL A 328 2.65 -16.35 -22.26
CA VAL A 328 3.22 -16.51 -20.93
C VAL A 328 2.25 -15.86 -19.95
N GLU A 329 1.58 -16.71 -19.19
CA GLU A 329 0.66 -16.30 -18.14
C GLU A 329 1.28 -16.63 -16.80
N ARG A 330 1.19 -15.67 -15.88
CA ARG A 330 1.61 -15.92 -14.49
C ARG A 330 0.59 -16.87 -13.86
N SER A 331 1.08 -17.97 -13.29
CA SER A 331 0.29 -19.02 -12.67
C SER A 331 0.93 -19.47 -11.35
N CYS A 332 0.15 -20.12 -10.50
CA CYS A 332 0.56 -20.67 -9.21
C CYS A 332 0.86 -22.16 -9.38
N ASN A 333 2.03 -22.48 -9.93
CA ASN A 333 2.36 -23.85 -10.31
C ASN A 333 3.15 -24.63 -9.25
N ASP A 334 3.27 -24.10 -8.03
CA ASP A 334 3.95 -24.70 -6.88
C ASP A 334 3.12 -24.52 -5.61
#